data_AF-A0A820ZSU7-F1
#
_entry.id   AF-A0A820ZSU7-F1
#
_cell.length_a   1.000
_cell.length_b   1.000
_cell.length_c   1.000
_cell.angle_alpha   90.00
_cell.angle_beta   90.00
_cell.angle_gamma   90.00
#
_symmetry.space_group_name_H-M   'P 1'
#
loop_
_entity.id
_entity.type
_entity.pdbx_description
1 polymer ?
#
loop_
_entity_poly.entity_id
_entity_poly.type
_entity_poly.pdbx_seq_one_letter_code
_entity_poly.pdbx_strand_id
1 'polypeptide(L)'
;VNQNFCDDKKFVEWYSRLETFLVFFIDAASTIDKDDPNWVIYLLYQQYQNDNGQICYAPIGFITVYLYYAYPEKKRPRVSQVLILPPYQRKGHGRRLLTAIYNDLRKDSRVQDIT
;
A
#
# COMPACT_ATOMS: atom_id res chain seq x y z
N VAL A 1 6.49 -9.76 -13.96
CA VAL A 1 5.06 -9.68 -14.32
C VAL A 1 4.45 -8.61 -13.44
N ASN A 2 4.42 -7.36 -13.93
CA ASN A 2 3.72 -6.29 -13.22
C ASN A 2 2.25 -6.46 -13.54
N GLN A 3 1.56 -7.28 -12.74
CA GLN A 3 0.10 -7.24 -12.71
C GLN A 3 -0.28 -5.96 -11.99
N ASN A 4 -0.95 -5.05 -12.70
CA ASN A 4 -1.56 -3.91 -12.05
C ASN A 4 -2.71 -4.40 -11.19
N PHE A 5 -2.86 -3.86 -9.98
CA PHE A 5 -3.89 -4.31 -9.04
C PHE A 5 -5.31 -4.08 -9.60
N CYS A 6 -5.47 -3.11 -10.51
CA CYS A 6 -6.74 -2.80 -11.17
C CYS A 6 -7.30 -3.99 -11.96
N ASP A 7 -6.43 -4.89 -12.46
CA ASP A 7 -6.85 -6.05 -13.24
C ASP A 7 -7.43 -7.18 -12.35
N ASP A 8 -7.12 -7.17 -11.04
CA ASP A 8 -7.60 -8.16 -10.10
C ASP A 8 -8.86 -7.65 -9.36
N LYS A 9 -10.03 -7.97 -9.94
CA LYS A 9 -11.33 -7.60 -9.37
C LYS A 9 -11.53 -8.12 -7.94
N LYS A 10 -11.02 -9.32 -7.61
CA LYS A 10 -11.16 -9.89 -6.27
C LYS A 10 -10.34 -9.09 -5.27
N PHE A 11 -9.14 -8.70 -5.67
CA PHE A 11 -8.29 -7.84 -4.87
C PHE A 11 -8.93 -6.45 -4.67
N VAL A 12 -9.46 -5.83 -5.73
CA VAL A 12 -10.11 -4.51 -5.63
C VAL A 12 -11.31 -4.55 -4.68
N GLU A 13 -12.14 -5.60 -4.74
CA GLU A 13 -13.27 -5.76 -3.82
C GLU A 13 -12.78 -5.93 -2.37
N TRP A 14 -11.75 -6.75 -2.16
CA TRP A 14 -11.16 -6.97 -0.84
C TRP A 14 -10.53 -5.68 -0.29
N TYR A 15 -9.75 -4.95 -1.09
CA TYR A 15 -9.10 -3.71 -0.70
C TYR A 15 -10.13 -2.63 -0.37
N SER A 16 -11.26 -2.58 -1.08
CA SER A 16 -12.35 -1.64 -0.78
C SER A 16 -12.88 -1.78 0.65
N ARG A 17 -12.86 -3.00 1.21
CA ARG A 17 -13.24 -3.23 2.62
C ARG A 17 -12.19 -2.68 3.59
N LEU A 18 -10.91 -2.76 3.21
CA LEU A 18 -9.79 -2.23 4.00
C LEU A 18 -9.68 -0.70 3.90
N GLU A 19 -9.98 -0.13 2.73
CA GLU A 19 -9.97 1.30 2.45
C GLU A 19 -10.97 2.08 3.33
N THR A 20 -12.10 1.47 3.68
CA THR A 20 -13.10 2.05 4.60
C THR A 20 -12.47 2.50 5.93
N PHE A 21 -11.39 1.84 6.39
CA PHE A 21 -10.71 2.25 7.62
C PHE A 21 -10.07 3.65 7.53
N LEU A 22 -9.77 4.15 6.33
CA LEU A 22 -9.18 5.48 6.15
C LEU A 22 -10.07 6.59 6.73
N VAL A 23 -11.38 6.49 6.52
CA VAL A 23 -12.37 7.49 7.01
C VAL A 23 -12.30 7.65 8.53
N PHE A 24 -11.92 6.61 9.26
CA PHE A 24 -11.84 6.64 10.73
C PHE A 24 -10.51 7.16 11.26
N PHE A 25 -9.43 7.10 10.47
CA PHE A 25 -8.06 7.30 10.98
C PHE A 25 -7.27 8.38 10.26
N ILE A 26 -7.73 8.87 9.11
CA ILE A 26 -7.06 9.90 8.32
C ILE A 26 -8.07 11.00 8.02
N ASP A 27 -7.79 12.20 8.53
CA ASP A 27 -8.60 13.37 8.24
C ASP A 27 -8.51 13.74 6.74
N ALA A 28 -9.63 14.18 6.18
CA ALA A 28 -9.78 14.45 4.74
C ALA A 28 -9.41 13.27 3.81
N ALA A 29 -9.53 12.02 4.29
CA ALA A 29 -9.31 10.85 3.44
C ALA A 29 -10.33 10.78 2.28
N SER A 30 -9.84 10.50 1.09
CA SER A 30 -10.65 10.16 -0.08
C SER A 30 -10.25 8.78 -0.61
N THR A 31 -11.18 8.10 -1.28
CA THR A 31 -10.89 6.83 -1.97
C THR A 31 -10.01 7.08 -3.19
N ILE A 32 -9.14 6.12 -3.52
CA ILE A 32 -8.33 6.18 -4.74
C ILE A 32 -9.14 5.76 -5.98
N ASP A 33 -8.67 6.18 -7.16
CA ASP A 33 -9.16 5.66 -8.44
C ASP A 33 -8.60 4.24 -8.64
N LYS A 34 -9.50 3.24 -8.66
CA LYS A 34 -9.14 1.82 -8.78
C LYS A 34 -8.89 1.39 -10.23
N ASP A 35 -9.22 2.25 -11.19
CA ASP A 35 -9.00 2.01 -12.61
C ASP A 35 -7.69 2.67 -13.11
N ASP A 36 -7.07 3.58 -12.33
CA ASP A 36 -5.79 4.21 -12.68
C ASP A 36 -4.60 3.30 -12.30
N PRO A 37 -3.83 2.80 -13.30
CA PRO A 37 -2.71 1.89 -13.08
C PRO A 37 -1.49 2.55 -12.43
N ASN A 38 -1.48 3.88 -12.26
CA ASN A 38 -0.39 4.58 -11.59
C ASN A 38 -0.47 4.49 -10.06
N TRP A 39 -1.60 4.01 -9.51
CA TRP A 39 -1.68 3.67 -8.10
C TRP A 39 -0.95 2.37 -7.79
N VAL A 40 -0.16 2.39 -6.73
CA VAL A 40 0.51 1.21 -6.17
C VAL A 40 0.10 1.06 -4.72
N ILE A 41 -0.34 -0.15 -4.35
CA ILE A 41 -0.78 -0.47 -3.00
C ILE A 41 0.22 -1.45 -2.39
N TYR A 42 0.91 -1.01 -1.34
CA TYR A 42 1.78 -1.85 -0.53
C TYR A 42 1.02 -2.33 0.71
N LEU A 43 0.91 -3.65 0.87
CA LEU A 43 0.19 -4.27 1.97
C LEU A 43 1.14 -4.88 2.98
N LEU A 44 0.77 -4.80 4.25
CA LEU A 44 1.47 -5.46 5.34
C LEU A 44 0.53 -6.45 6.02
N TYR A 45 0.97 -7.70 6.07
CA TYR A 45 0.24 -8.78 6.73
C TYR A 45 1.03 -9.35 7.90
N GLN A 46 0.32 -9.79 8.92
CA GLN A 46 0.83 -10.65 9.96
C GLN A 46 0.45 -12.09 9.65
N GLN A 47 1.45 -12.97 9.62
CA GLN A 47 1.25 -14.41 9.60
C GLN A 47 0.93 -14.90 11.02
N TYR A 48 -0.07 -15.76 11.16
CA TYR A 48 -0.44 -16.40 12.42
C TYR A 48 -0.94 -17.83 12.17
N GLN A 49 -1.03 -18.65 13.21
CA GLN A 49 -1.68 -19.96 13.13
C GLN A 49 -3.06 -19.88 13.75
N ASN A 50 -4.06 -20.44 13.08
CA ASN A 50 -5.39 -20.60 13.65
C ASN A 50 -5.44 -21.80 14.62
N ASP A 51 -6.57 -21.97 15.30
CA ASP A 51 -6.78 -23.07 16.25
C ASP A 51 -6.64 -24.47 15.61
N ASN A 52 -6.77 -24.55 14.29
CA ASN A 52 -6.60 -25.78 13.50
C ASN A 52 -5.15 -26.00 13.02
N GLY A 53 -4.19 -25.17 13.46
CA GLY A 53 -2.78 -25.24 13.07
C GLY A 53 -2.48 -24.75 11.64
N GLN A 54 -3.45 -24.18 10.94
CA GLN A 54 -3.27 -23.65 9.59
C GLN A 54 -2.64 -22.27 9.62
N ILE A 55 -1.72 -22.01 8.69
CA ILE A 55 -1.10 -20.70 8.52
C ILE A 55 -2.10 -19.75 7.85
N CYS A 56 -2.40 -18.66 8.52
CA CYS A 56 -3.29 -17.61 8.05
C CYS A 56 -2.56 -16.25 8.00
N TYR A 57 -3.11 -15.31 7.22
CA TYR A 57 -2.57 -13.97 7.07
C TYR A 57 -3.64 -12.93 7.42
N ALA A 58 -3.33 -12.02 8.35
CA ALA A 58 -4.19 -10.91 8.73
C ALA A 58 -3.60 -9.59 8.22
N PRO A 59 -4.35 -8.74 7.50
CA PRO A 59 -3.88 -7.41 7.13
C PRO A 59 -3.70 -6.56 8.38
N ILE A 60 -2.53 -5.95 8.54
CA ILE A 60 -2.23 -5.08 9.69
C ILE A 60 -2.03 -3.61 9.30
N GLY A 61 -1.87 -3.34 8.00
CA GLY A 61 -1.78 -1.99 7.47
C GLY A 61 -1.43 -1.96 5.98
N PHE A 62 -1.46 -0.77 5.40
CA PHE A 62 -1.11 -0.53 4.01
C PHE A 62 -0.58 0.88 3.79
N ILE A 63 0.13 1.06 2.67
CA ILE A 63 0.56 2.36 2.16
C ILE A 63 0.22 2.43 0.67
N THR A 64 -0.41 3.51 0.25
CA THR A 64 -0.64 3.80 -1.18
C THR A 64 0.39 4.80 -1.69
N VAL A 65 0.85 4.57 -2.92
CA VAL A 65 1.81 5.41 -3.61
C VAL A 65 1.26 5.72 -5.00
N TYR A 66 1.26 6.99 -5.38
CA TYR A 66 0.91 7.41 -6.74
C TYR A 66 2.16 7.67 -7.56
N LEU A 67 2.26 7.09 -8.75
CA LEU A 67 3.40 7.27 -9.64
C LEU A 67 3.17 8.47 -10.56
N TYR A 68 3.56 9.68 -10.11
CA TYR A 68 3.50 10.86 -10.98
C TYR A 68 4.51 10.74 -12.12
N TYR A 69 4.11 11.23 -13.30
CA TYR A 69 5.03 11.42 -14.41
C TYR A 69 6.01 12.57 -14.11
N ALA A 70 7.29 12.33 -14.36
CA ALA A 70 8.33 13.34 -14.34
C ALA A 70 9.01 13.37 -15.71
N TYR A 71 8.97 14.54 -16.36
CA TYR A 71 9.58 14.71 -17.68
C TYR A 71 11.08 14.39 -17.66
N PRO A 72 11.66 13.75 -18.71
CA PRO A 72 11.01 13.30 -19.95
C PRO A 72 10.40 11.89 -19.89
N GLU A 73 10.92 10.97 -19.10
CA GLU A 73 10.44 9.57 -19.01
C GLU A 73 10.66 8.98 -17.62
N LYS A 74 10.61 9.84 -16.60
CA LYS A 74 10.82 9.47 -15.21
C LYS A 74 9.51 9.37 -14.45
N LYS A 75 9.61 8.82 -13.24
CA LYS A 75 8.53 8.72 -12.27
C LYS A 75 8.92 9.46 -11.00
N ARG A 76 7.95 10.10 -10.38
CA ARG A 76 8.03 10.68 -9.04
C ARG A 76 6.96 10.03 -8.16
N PRO A 77 7.28 8.91 -7.50
CA PRO A 77 6.36 8.28 -6.56
C PRO A 77 6.02 9.23 -5.42
N ARG A 78 4.73 9.39 -5.10
CA ARG A 78 4.25 10.13 -3.94
C ARG A 78 3.50 9.23 -2.98
N VAL A 79 3.94 9.17 -1.74
CA VAL A 79 3.19 8.50 -0.68
C VAL A 79 1.90 9.27 -0.44
N SER A 80 0.76 8.58 -0.50
CA SER A 80 -0.57 9.19 -0.38
C SER A 80 -1.20 8.84 0.96
N GLN A 81 -1.65 7.60 1.12
CA GLN A 81 -2.30 7.14 2.35
C GLN A 81 -1.36 6.22 3.10
N VAL A 82 -1.20 6.44 4.40
CA VAL A 82 -0.41 5.58 5.28
C VAL A 82 -1.26 5.16 6.45
N LEU A 83 -1.59 3.87 6.54
CA LEU A 83 -2.39 3.35 7.64
C LEU A 83 -1.78 2.07 8.21
N ILE A 84 -1.47 2.11 9.51
CA ILE A 84 -1.30 0.91 10.32
C ILE A 84 -2.51 0.82 11.25
N LEU A 85 -3.19 -0.32 11.26
CA LEU A 85 -4.39 -0.49 12.07
C LEU A 85 -4.06 -0.33 13.57
N PRO A 86 -4.96 0.29 14.37
CA PRO A 86 -4.66 0.70 15.74
C PRO A 86 -4.00 -0.37 16.64
N PRO A 87 -4.43 -1.65 16.63
CA PRO A 87 -3.82 -2.69 17.48
C PRO A 87 -2.34 -2.99 17.19
N TYR A 88 -1.86 -2.57 16.02
CA TYR A 88 -0.50 -2.79 15.53
C TYR A 88 0.33 -1.51 15.52
N GLN A 89 -0.20 -0.38 15.99
CA GLN A 89 0.58 0.87 16.06
C GLN A 89 1.67 0.81 17.15
N ARG A 90 2.62 1.75 17.10
CA ARG A 90 3.73 1.91 18.06
C ARG A 90 4.71 0.73 18.16
N LYS A 91 4.62 -0.27 17.26
CA LYS A 91 5.52 -1.43 17.17
C LYS A 91 6.56 -1.34 16.03
N GLY A 92 6.67 -0.18 15.37
CA GLY A 92 7.62 0.06 14.29
C GLY A 92 7.22 -0.50 12.91
N HIS A 93 6.00 -1.06 12.77
CA HIS A 93 5.50 -1.60 11.49
C HIS A 93 5.47 -0.57 10.36
N GLY A 94 4.96 0.64 10.63
CA GLY A 94 4.93 1.72 9.64
C GLY A 94 6.31 2.08 9.11
N ARG A 95 7.30 2.26 10.01
CA ARG A 95 8.71 2.51 9.63
C ARG A 95 9.27 1.40 8.77
N ARG A 96 9.05 0.13 9.15
CA ARG A 96 9.57 -1.03 8.41
C ARG A 96 8.96 -1.12 7.01
N LEU A 97 7.63 -0.95 6.91
CA LEU A 97 6.93 -0.94 5.64
C LEU A 97 7.42 0.19 4.74
N LEU A 98 7.45 1.41 5.26
CA LEU A 98 7.91 2.58 4.51
C LEU A 98 9.37 2.41 4.04
N THR A 99 10.26 1.88 4.89
CA THR A 99 11.65 1.59 4.51
C THR A 99 11.72 0.55 3.40
N ALA A 100 10.89 -0.50 3.46
CA ALA A 100 10.82 -1.51 2.40
C ALA A 100 10.36 -0.90 1.08
N ILE A 101 9.35 -0.02 1.10
CA ILE A 101 8.86 0.72 -0.07
C ILE A 101 9.96 1.61 -0.66
N TYR A 102 10.66 2.39 0.15
CA TYR A 102 11.78 3.21 -0.33
C TYR A 102 12.87 2.35 -0.98
N ASN A 103 13.21 1.20 -0.38
CA ASN A 103 14.21 0.29 -0.93
C ASN A 103 13.74 -0.39 -2.22
N ASP A 104 12.45 -0.62 -2.38
CA ASP A 104 11.84 -1.15 -3.60
C ASP A 104 11.86 -0.11 -4.73
N LEU A 105 11.32 1.09 -4.46
CA LEU A 105 11.26 2.19 -5.43
C LEU A 105 12.64 2.65 -5.91
N ARG A 106 13.66 2.64 -5.04
CA ARG A 106 15.05 3.00 -5.40
C ARG A 106 15.69 2.04 -6.41
N LYS A 107 15.15 0.82 -6.58
CA LYS A 107 15.67 -0.12 -7.59
C LYS A 107 15.24 0.26 -9.00
N ASP A 108 14.15 1.03 -9.16
CA ASP A 108 13.72 1.51 -10.47
C ASP A 108 14.51 2.77 -10.85
N SER A 109 15.37 2.65 -11.87
CA SER A 109 16.20 3.75 -12.38
C SER A 109 15.40 4.92 -12.97
N ARG A 110 14.11 4.73 -13.22
CA ARG A 110 13.19 5.78 -13.67
C ARG A 110 12.67 6.62 -12.51
N VAL A 111 12.81 6.18 -11.26
CA VAL A 111 12.39 6.96 -10.09
C VAL A 111 13.41 8.08 -9.85
N GLN A 112 12.97 9.33 -9.97
CA GLN A 112 13.83 10.49 -9.75
C GLN A 112 14.01 10.82 -8.28
N ASP A 113 12.89 10.90 -7.57
CA ASP A 113 12.78 11.23 -6.16
C ASP A 113 11.43 10.72 -5.64
N ILE A 114 11.31 10.55 -4.33
CA ILE A 114 10.10 10.04 -3.68
C ILE A 114 9.62 11.12 -2.71
N THR A 115 8.36 11.51 -2.86
CA THR A 115 7.70 12.59 -2.08
C THR A 115 6.66 12.08 -1.11
#